data_AF-A0A0K8Q9F9-F1
#
_entry.id   AF-A0A0K8Q9F9-F1
#
_cell.length_a   1.000
_cell.length_b   1.000
_cell.length_c   1.000
_cell.angle_alpha   90.00
_cell.angle_beta   90.00
_cell.angle_gamma   90.00
#
_symmetry.space_group_name_H-M   'P 1'
#
loop_
_entity.id
_entity.type
_entity.pdbx_description
1 polymer ?
#
loop_
_entity_poly.entity_id
_entity_poly.type
_entity_poly.pdbx_seq_one_letter_code
_entity_poly.pdbx_strand_id
1 'polypeptide(L)' 'MKGAPMTVTDDFRAARDRLLALREDYERARSEFQWPRFTEFNFALDWFDQIAADPDKGGNPALVIVEQDGRTARRSFA' A
#
# COMPACT_ATOMS: atom_id res chain seq x y z
N MET A 1 -12.06 -25.63 -0.63
CA MET A 1 -11.34 -24.57 -1.40
C MET A 1 -9.95 -24.42 -0.79
N LYS A 2 -8.89 -24.81 -1.52
CA LYS A 2 -7.52 -24.37 -1.17
C LYS A 2 -7.45 -22.90 -1.58
N GLY A 3 -7.20 -22.01 -0.62
CA GLY A 3 -6.99 -20.58 -0.92
C GLY A 3 -5.84 -20.44 -1.91
N ALA A 4 -5.99 -19.52 -2.87
CA ALA A 4 -4.90 -19.16 -3.77
C ALA A 4 -3.65 -18.81 -2.94
N PRO A 5 -2.44 -19.17 -3.38
CA PRO A 5 -1.23 -18.77 -2.69
C PRO A 5 -1.20 -17.23 -2.56
N MET A 6 -0.95 -16.73 -1.36
CA MET A 6 -0.75 -15.29 -1.11
C MET A 6 0.41 -14.81 -1.99
N THR A 7 0.20 -13.71 -2.71
CA THR A 7 1.27 -13.08 -3.49
C THR A 7 2.17 -12.23 -2.59
N VAL A 8 3.37 -11.88 -3.06
CA VAL A 8 4.25 -10.92 -2.34
C VAL A 8 3.52 -9.58 -2.08
N THR A 9 2.65 -9.17 -3.01
CA THR A 9 1.74 -8.04 -2.88
C THR A 9 0.78 -8.20 -1.71
N ASP A 10 0.16 -9.38 -1.56
CA ASP A 10 -0.81 -9.64 -0.50
C ASP A 10 -0.13 -9.67 0.87
N ASP A 11 1.06 -10.27 0.97
CA ASP A 11 1.86 -10.29 2.19
C ASP A 11 2.30 -8.87 2.61
N PHE A 12 2.78 -8.06 1.64
CA PHE A 12 3.11 -6.66 1.89
C PHE A 12 1.88 -5.86 2.32
N ARG A 13 0.74 -6.03 1.62
CA ARG A 13 -0.51 -5.36 1.94
C ARG A 13 -0.98 -5.71 3.35
N ALA A 14 -0.94 -6.99 3.73
CA ALA A 14 -1.33 -7.44 5.07
C ALA A 14 -0.45 -6.80 6.16
N ALA A 15 0.87 -6.75 5.95
CA ALA A 15 1.80 -6.11 6.89
C ALA A 15 1.52 -4.60 7.03
N ARG A 16 1.30 -3.89 5.92
CA ARG A 16 0.94 -2.47 5.91
C ARG A 16 -0.39 -2.21 6.61
N ASP A 17 -1.41 -2.99 6.28
CA ASP A 17 -2.76 -2.81 6.82
C ASP A 17 -2.79 -3.12 8.33
N ARG A 18 -1.93 -4.04 8.81
CA ARG A 18 -1.73 -4.27 10.24
C ARG A 18 -1.23 -3.02 10.96
N LEU A 19 -0.22 -2.32 10.40
CA LEU A 19 0.28 -1.07 10.99
C LEU A 19 -0.77 0.03 10.96
N LEU A 20 -1.53 0.17 9.87
CA LEU A 20 -2.62 1.15 9.78
C LEU A 20 -3.74 0.90 10.79
N ALA A 21 -4.06 -0.37 11.05
CA ALA A 21 -5.04 -0.74 12.07
C ALA A 21 -4.55 -0.44 13.50
N LEU A 22 -3.24 -0.43 13.74
CA LEU A 22 -2.62 -0.14 15.03
C LEU A 22 -2.10 1.30 15.15
N ARG A 23 -2.43 2.19 14.22
CA ARG A 23 -1.85 3.55 14.13
C ARG A 23 -2.00 4.40 15.39
N GLU A 24 -2.97 4.09 16.26
CA GLU A 24 -3.26 4.78 17.52
C GLU A 24 -2.78 4.01 18.76
N ASP A 25 -2.26 2.78 18.59
CA ASP A 25 -1.78 1.92 19.68
C ASP A 25 -0.32 1.50 19.42
N TYR A 26 0.58 2.37 19.86
CA TYR A 26 2.02 2.22 19.63
C TYR A 26 2.59 0.95 20.28
N GLU A 27 2.19 0.62 21.51
CA GLU A 27 2.76 -0.55 22.21
C GLU A 27 2.35 -1.86 21.54
N ARG A 28 1.10 -1.95 21.07
CA ARG A 28 0.67 -3.10 20.28
C ARG A 28 1.32 -3.14 18.90
N ALA A 29 1.45 -1.99 18.23
CA ALA A 29 2.18 -1.92 16.96
C ALA A 29 3.60 -2.46 17.10
N ARG A 30 4.30 -2.01 18.15
CA ARG A 30 5.69 -2.41 18.42
C ARG A 30 5.83 -3.88 18.80
N SER A 31 4.90 -4.44 19.56
CA SER A 31 4.99 -5.83 20.05
C SER A 31 4.49 -6.86 19.04
N GLU A 32 3.45 -6.54 18.27
CA GLU A 32 2.78 -7.49 17.37
C GLU A 32 3.30 -7.41 15.93
N PHE A 33 3.86 -6.28 15.48
CA PHE A 33 4.31 -6.14 14.11
C PHE A 33 5.52 -7.02 13.82
N GLN A 34 5.47 -7.72 12.69
CA GLN A 34 6.57 -8.50 12.15
C GLN A 34 6.81 -8.08 10.71
N TRP A 35 8.07 -7.80 10.38
CA TRP A 35 8.45 -7.52 9.00
C TRP A 35 8.24 -8.78 8.15
N PRO A 36 7.51 -8.68 7.02
CA PRO A 36 7.40 -9.79 6.09
C PRO A 36 8.79 -10.14 5.52
N ARG A 37 9.02 -11.43 5.28
CA ARG A 37 10.31 -11.96 4.83
C ARG A 37 10.18 -12.43 3.39
N PHE A 38 10.46 -11.53 2.47
CA PHE A 38 10.43 -11.80 1.03
C PHE A 38 11.76 -12.38 0.55
N THR A 39 11.72 -13.31 -0.40
CA THR A 39 12.91 -13.69 -1.18
C THR A 39 13.24 -12.59 -2.19
N GLU A 40 12.22 -12.01 -2.81
CA GLU A 40 12.31 -10.92 -3.78
C GLU A 40 11.16 -9.93 -3.54
N PHE A 41 11.44 -8.63 -3.68
CA PHE A 41 10.43 -7.58 -3.60
C PHE A 41 10.89 -6.35 -4.38
N ASN A 42 10.02 -5.84 -5.25
CA ASN A 42 10.20 -4.60 -5.98
C ASN A 42 9.01 -3.68 -5.71
N PHE A 43 9.26 -2.56 -5.03
CA PHE A 43 8.20 -1.63 -4.64
C PHE A 43 7.40 -1.04 -5.82
N ALA A 44 8.00 -0.93 -7.02
CA ALA A 44 7.28 -0.48 -8.20
C ALA A 44 6.30 -1.57 -8.68
N LEU A 45 6.79 -2.79 -8.89
CA LEU A 45 6.02 -3.89 -9.51
C LEU A 45 5.02 -4.55 -8.55
N ASP A 46 5.44 -4.76 -7.30
CA ASP A 46 4.69 -5.54 -6.32
C ASP A 46 3.76 -4.67 -5.46
N TRP A 47 3.84 -3.35 -5.57
CA TRP A 47 2.96 -2.45 -4.85
C TRP A 47 2.28 -1.43 -5.76
N PHE A 48 3.03 -0.56 -6.43
CA PHE A 48 2.42 0.50 -7.22
C PHE A 48 1.68 -0.02 -8.45
N ASP A 49 2.28 -0.91 -9.24
CA ASP A 49 1.61 -1.49 -10.41
C ASP A 49 0.35 -2.27 -10.00
N GLN A 50 0.37 -2.90 -8.83
CA GLN A 50 -0.79 -3.62 -8.29
C GLN A 50 -1.92 -2.68 -7.85
N ILE A 51 -1.59 -1.52 -7.30
CA ILE A 51 -2.58 -0.46 -7.02
C ILE A 51 -3.12 0.12 -8.33
N ALA A 52 -2.25 0.35 -9.31
CA ALA A 52 -2.61 0.88 -10.62
C ALA A 52 -3.56 -0.04 -11.39
N ALA A 53 -3.34 -1.35 -11.30
CA ALA A 53 -4.15 -2.38 -11.94
C ALA A 53 -5.50 -2.65 -11.26
N ASP A 54 -5.66 -2.28 -9.98
CA ASP A 54 -6.90 -2.43 -9.23
C ASP A 54 -7.96 -1.44 -9.77
N PRO A 55 -9.08 -1.91 -10.35
CA PRO A 55 -10.10 -1.02 -10.94
C PRO A 55 -10.70 -0.03 -9.94
N ASP A 56 -10.76 -0.38 -8.65
CA ASP A 56 -11.33 0.46 -7.60
C ASP A 56 -10.32 1.48 -7.06
N LYS A 57 -9.02 1.26 -7.29
CA LYS A 57 -7.95 2.11 -6.72
C LYS A 57 -7.11 2.86 -7.76
N GLY A 58 -6.89 2.29 -8.94
CA GLY A 58 -5.97 2.82 -9.95
C GLY A 58 -6.34 4.21 -10.46
N GLY A 59 -7.64 4.54 -10.47
CA GLY A 59 -8.15 5.86 -10.83
C GLY A 59 -8.07 6.92 -9.73
N ASN A 60 -7.69 6.56 -8.49
CA ASN A 60 -7.58 7.52 -7.40
C ASN A 60 -6.37 8.44 -7.58
N PRO A 61 -6.42 9.70 -7.09
CA PRO A 61 -5.24 10.56 -7.08
C PRO A 61 -4.08 9.93 -6.31
N ALA A 62 -2.97 9.70 -7.01
CA ALA A 62 -1.71 9.18 -6.47
C ALA A 62 -0.75 10.31 -6.06
N LEU A 63 -0.80 11.45 -6.78
CA LEU A 63 -0.04 12.65 -6.47
C LEU A 63 -0.96 13.86 -6.51
N VAL A 64 -0.91 14.67 -5.45
CA VAL A 64 -1.62 15.94 -5.34
C VAL A 64 -0.60 17.03 -5.06
N ILE A 65 -0.41 17.94 -6.01
CA ILE A 65 0.49 19.09 -5.89
C ILE A 65 -0.39 20.31 -5.62
N VAL A 66 -0.16 20.97 -4.48
CA VAL A 66 -0.87 22.19 -4.10
C VAL A 66 0.11 23.35 -4.22
N GLU A 67 -0.20 24.28 -5.12
CA GLU A 67 0.56 25.50 -5.33
C GLU A 67 0.25 26.52 -4.23
N GLN A 68 1.17 27.46 -4.01
CA GLN A 68 0.99 28.51 -3.00
C GLN A 68 -0.24 29.40 -3.25
N ASP A 69 -0.66 29.55 -4.52
CA ASP A 69 -1.85 30.29 -4.91
C ASP A 69 -3.17 29.49 -4.79
N GLY A 70 -3.10 28.27 -4.25
CA GLY A 70 -4.25 27.40 -4.04
C GLY A 70 -4.62 26.52 -5.23
N ARG A 71 -3.95 26.65 -6.38
CA ARG A 71 -4.15 25.71 -7.50
C ARG A 71 -3.73 24.30 -7.09
N THR A 72 -4.42 23.31 -7.65
CA THR A 72 -4.13 21.90 -7.36
C THR A 72 -4.02 21.08 -8.63
N ALA A 73 -2.88 20.42 -8.83
CA ALA A 73 -2.71 19.39 -9.84
C ALA A 73 -2.87 18.01 -9.21
N ARG A 74 -3.64 17.13 -9.87
CA ARG A 74 -3.84 15.73 -9.45
C ARG A 74 -3.36 14.79 -10.56
N ARG A 75 -2.70 13.70 -10.20
CA ARG A 75 -2.27 12.63 -11.11
C ARG A 75 -2.65 11.27 -10.52
N SER A 76 -3.11 10.36 -11.37
CA SER A 76 -3.36 8.95 -11.09
C SER A 76 -2.12 8.10 -11.38
N PHE A 77 -2.22 6.78 -11.18
CA PHE A 77 -1.17 5.84 -11.61
C PHE A 77 -1.19 5.57 -13.12
N ALA A 78 -2.35 5.75 -13.77
CA ALA A 78 -2.52 5.76 -15.22
C ALA A 78 -2.17 7.12 -15.83
#